data_AF-A0AB39LIA9-F1
#
_entry.id   AF-A0AB39LIA9-F1
#
_cell.length_a   1.000
_cell.length_b   1.000
_cell.length_c   1.000
_cell.angle_alpha   90.00
_cell.angle_beta   90.00
_cell.angle_gamma   90.00
#
_symmetry.space_group_name_H-M   'P 1'
#
loop_
_entity.id
_entity.type
_entity.pdbx_description
1 polymer ?
#
loop_
_entity_poly.entity_id
_entity_poly.type
_entity_poly.pdbx_seq_one_letter_code
_entity_poly.pdbx_strand_id
1 'polypeptide(L)' 'MSRDAVRAQEDDDVAARARHARFGSLPEPVRVEDLIEERPAVTPDPARFAYDPDEWLVRYCA' A
#
# COMPACT_ATOMS: atom_id res chain seq x y z
N MET A 1 -10.88 -8.81 34.94
CA MET A 1 -11.23 -9.63 33.76
C MET A 1 -12.25 -10.67 34.19
N SER A 2 -13.36 -10.83 33.46
CA SER A 2 -14.38 -11.84 33.80
C SER A 2 -13.84 -13.25 33.54
N ARG A 3 -14.21 -14.23 34.37
CA ARG A 3 -13.83 -15.64 34.18
C ARG A 3 -14.32 -16.19 32.83
N ASP A 4 -15.45 -15.70 32.35
CA ASP A 4 -16.01 -16.16 31.08
C ASP A 4 -15.18 -15.68 29.88
N ALA A 5 -14.61 -14.47 29.97
CA ALA A 5 -13.71 -13.94 28.94
C ALA A 5 -12.38 -14.71 28.89
N VAL A 6 -11.88 -15.15 30.06
CA VAL A 6 -10.66 -15.98 30.14
C VAL A 6 -10.90 -17.34 29.48
N ARG A 7 -12.04 -17.98 29.77
CA ARG A 7 -12.41 -19.26 29.14
C ARG A 7 -12.57 -19.14 27.62
N ALA A 8 -13.21 -18.07 27.15
CA ALA A 8 -13.36 -17.82 25.71
C ALA A 8 -11.99 -17.67 25.01
N GLN A 9 -11.04 -16.96 25.65
CA GLN A 9 -9.67 -16.84 25.12
C GLN A 9 -8.95 -18.20 25.10
N GLU A 10 -9.10 -19.02 26.12
CA GLU A 10 -8.50 -20.37 26.17
C GLU A 10 -9.05 -21.26 25.05
N ASP A 11 -10.36 -21.21 24.80
CA ASP A 11 -11.00 -21.94 23.70
C ASP A 11 -10.49 -21.45 22.32
N ASP A 12 -10.34 -20.14 22.15
CA ASP A 12 -9.76 -19.53 20.94
C ASP A 12 -8.29 -19.94 20.72
N ASP A 13 -7.50 -20.02 21.78
CA ASP A 13 -6.10 -20.45 21.73
C ASP A 13 -6.00 -21.93 21.33
N VAL A 14 -6.89 -22.80 21.82
CA VAL A 14 -6.97 -24.20 21.39
C VAL A 14 -7.33 -24.28 19.90
N ALA A 15 -8.32 -23.51 19.46
CA ALA A 15 -8.70 -23.46 18.04
C ALA A 15 -7.55 -22.93 17.17
N ALA A 16 -6.80 -21.93 17.64
CA ALA A 16 -5.62 -21.39 16.95
C ALA A 16 -4.51 -22.42 16.80
N ARG A 17 -4.21 -23.20 17.85
CA ARG A 17 -3.23 -24.31 17.78
C ARG A 17 -3.62 -25.37 16.75
N ALA A 18 -4.90 -25.75 16.70
CA ALA A 18 -5.40 -26.70 15.72
C ALA A 18 -5.25 -26.16 14.28
N ARG A 19 -5.47 -24.85 14.06
CA ARG A 19 -5.22 -24.22 12.76
C ARG A 19 -3.73 -24.20 12.41
N HIS A 20 -2.86 -23.82 13.33
CA HIS A 20 -1.41 -23.83 13.12
C HIS A 20 -0.86 -25.22 12.79
N ALA A 21 -1.36 -26.29 13.43
CA ALA A 21 -0.96 -27.66 13.10
C ALA A 21 -1.38 -28.08 11.68
N ARG A 22 -2.51 -27.56 11.19
CA ARG A 22 -3.04 -27.88 9.85
C ARG A 22 -2.41 -27.03 8.74
N PHE A 23 -2.15 -25.76 9.01
CA PHE A 23 -1.78 -24.76 8.00
C PHE A 23 -0.35 -24.22 8.15
N GLY A 24 0.35 -24.57 9.22
CA GLY A 24 1.70 -24.08 9.51
C GLY A 24 1.72 -22.67 10.11
N SER A 25 2.83 -21.96 9.93
CA SER A 25 2.98 -20.56 10.33
C SER A 25 2.61 -19.61 9.19
N LEU A 26 2.21 -18.39 9.56
CA LEU A 26 2.09 -17.32 8.57
C LEU A 26 3.47 -17.00 7.98
N PRO A 27 3.54 -16.60 6.70
CA PRO A 27 4.74 -16.01 6.12
C PRO A 27 5.14 -14.71 6.85
N GLU A 28 6.36 -14.26 6.58
CA GLU A 28 6.81 -12.94 7.04
C GLU A 28 5.90 -11.84 6.50
N PRO A 29 5.46 -10.87 7.32
CA PRO A 29 4.67 -9.74 6.87
C PRO A 29 5.38 -8.95 5.76
N VAL A 30 4.65 -8.67 4.69
CA VAL A 30 5.12 -7.82 3.61
C VAL A 30 4.97 -6.36 4.04
N ARG A 31 5.95 -5.53 3.71
CA ARG A 31 5.87 -4.08 3.98
C ARG A 31 4.73 -3.48 3.17
N VAL A 32 4.04 -2.50 3.76
CA VAL A 32 2.91 -1.84 3.09
C VAL A 32 3.34 -1.20 1.77
N GLU A 33 4.55 -0.65 1.71
CA GLU A 33 5.12 -0.05 0.50
C GLU A 33 5.27 -1.06 -0.66
N ASP A 34 5.52 -2.34 -0.34
CA ASP A 34 5.68 -3.40 -1.34
C ASP A 34 4.34 -3.98 -1.81
N LEU A 35 3.23 -3.62 -1.15
CA LEU A 35 1.87 -4.05 -1.52
C LEU A 35 1.20 -3.13 -2.55
N ILE A 36 1.78 -1.97 -2.83
CA ILE A 36 1.19 -0.95 -3.71
C ILE A 36 2.14 -0.57 -4.85
N GLU A 37 1.56 -0.26 -6.01
CA GLU A 37 2.29 0.29 -7.16
C GLU A 37 1.57 1.55 -7.66
N GLU A 38 2.32 2.64 -7.83
CA GLU A 38 1.78 3.88 -8.41
C GLU A 38 1.81 3.81 -9.93
N ARG A 39 0.65 3.95 -10.57
CA ARG A 39 0.51 4.03 -12.02
C ARG A 39 -0.26 5.30 -12.42
N PRO A 40 0.26 6.10 -13.38
CA PRO A 40 -0.48 7.23 -13.92
C PRO A 40 -1.84 6.79 -14.48
N ALA A 41 -2.90 7.52 -14.14
CA ALA A 41 -4.24 7.24 -14.65
C ALA A 41 -4.38 7.53 -16.16
N VAL A 42 -3.56 8.46 -16.67
CA VAL A 42 -3.49 8.84 -18.08
C VAL A 42 -2.03 9.01 -18.48
N THR A 43 -1.75 8.89 -19.77
CA THR A 43 -0.45 9.24 -20.35
C THR A 43 -0.11 10.68 -19.97
N PRO A 44 1.10 10.96 -19.43
CA PRO A 44 1.54 12.32 -19.14
C PRO A 44 1.45 13.21 -20.38
N ASP A 45 0.89 14.40 -20.24
CA ASP A 45 0.82 15.38 -21.32
C ASP A 45 2.24 15.85 -21.71
N PRO A 46 2.68 15.64 -22.97
CA PRO A 46 3.99 16.09 -23.43
C PRO A 46 4.17 17.62 -23.35
N ALA A 47 3.09 18.40 -23.44
CA ALA A 47 3.15 19.86 -23.36
C ALA A 47 3.31 20.38 -21.92
N ARG A 48 3.12 19.52 -20.90
CA ARG A 48 3.19 19.91 -19.47
C ARG A 48 4.51 20.59 -19.10
N PHE A 49 5.60 20.23 -19.78
CA PHE A 49 6.93 20.76 -19.53
C PHE A 49 7.47 21.60 -20.70
N ALA A 50 6.63 21.96 -21.66
CA ALA A 50 7.02 22.69 -22.86
C ALA A 50 6.93 24.23 -22.71
N TYR A 51 6.70 24.74 -21.50
CA TYR A 51 6.67 26.18 -21.25
C TYR A 51 8.09 26.76 -21.37
N ASP A 52 8.26 27.70 -22.30
CA ASP A 52 9.49 28.47 -22.47
C ASP A 52 9.24 29.93 -22.04
N PRO A 53 9.84 30.39 -20.93
CA PRO A 53 9.67 31.77 -20.47
C PRO A 53 10.27 32.81 -21.42
N ASP A 54 11.15 32.43 -22.35
CA ASP A 54 11.86 33.35 -23.25
C ASP A 54 11.17 33.49 -24.63
N GLU A 55 10.08 32.76 -24.89
CA GLU A 55 9.37 32.75 -26.18
C GLU A 55 8.95 34.17 -26.64
N TRP A 56 8.58 35.03 -25.69
CA TRP A 56 8.15 36.40 -25.98
C TRP A 56 9.26 37.28 -26.56
N LEU A 57 10.53 37.03 -26.21
CA LEU A 57 11.68 37.77 -26.74
C LEU A 57 11.83 37.54 -28.25
N VAL A 58 11.70 36.28 -28.68
CA VAL A 58 11.78 35.91 -30.10
C VAL A 58 10.60 36.48 -30.89
N ARG A 59 9.40 36.48 -30.30
CA ARG A 59 8.17 36.86 -31.02
C ARG A 59 7.96 38.37 -31.14
N TYR A 60 8.43 39.16 -30.18
CA TYR A 60 8.08 40.58 -30.08
C TYR A 60 9.26 41.56 -30.01
N CYS A 61 10.49 41.08 -29.82
CA CYS A 61 11.67 41.94 -29.70
C CYS A 61 12.67 41.78 -30.86
N ALA A 62 12.29 41.05 -31.92
CA ALA A 62 13.06 40.88 -33.16
C ALA A 62 12.89 42.07 -34.12
#